data_AF-A0A7W5QA86-F1
#
_entry.id   AF-A0A7W5QA86-F1
#
_cell.length_a   1.000
_cell.length_b   1.000
_cell.length_c   1.000
_cell.angle_alpha   90.00
_cell.angle_beta   90.00
_cell.angle_gamma   90.00
#
_symmetry.space_group_name_H-M   'P 1'
#
loop_
_entity.id
_entity.type
_entity.pdbx_description
1 polymer ?
#
loop_
_entity_poly.entity_id
_entity_poly.type
_entity_poly.pdbx_seq_one_letter_code
_entity_poly.pdbx_strand_id
1 'polypeptide(L)'
;MKFRVIEGGLSSAGERNRQASGRGPEREDIRREAARRLSASGYHRSRIMEAAGVPMPPAFQYFAMQIDFAADAICRLDPIPADFRSDLYWPKLDDAATA
;
A
#
# COMPACT_ATOMS: atom_id res chain seq x y z
N MET A 1 -0.76 34.45 31.84
CA MET A 1 -1.44 33.70 30.74
C MET A 1 -1.05 32.24 30.85
N LYS A 2 -2.01 31.31 30.80
CA LYS A 2 -1.79 29.87 31.02
C LYS A 2 -2.06 29.14 29.70
N PHE A 3 -1.01 28.67 29.02
CA PHE A 3 -1.17 27.90 27.79
C PHE A 3 -1.54 26.46 28.15
N ARG A 4 -2.72 26.01 27.69
CA ARG A 4 -3.11 24.59 27.76
C ARG A 4 -2.56 23.89 26.53
N VAL A 5 -1.66 22.94 26.74
CA VAL A 5 -1.20 22.00 25.72
C VAL A 5 -2.34 21.01 25.45
N ILE A 6 -2.73 20.88 24.18
CA ILE A 6 -3.56 19.77 23.72
C ILE A 6 -2.58 18.66 23.33
N GLU A 7 -2.46 17.64 24.16
CA GLU A 7 -1.81 16.39 23.75
C GLU A 7 -2.70 15.73 22.70
N GLY A 8 -2.33 15.91 21.43
CA GLY A 8 -2.96 15.22 20.31
C GLY A 8 -2.64 13.74 20.40
N GLY A 9 -3.66 12.93 20.68
CA GLY A 9 -3.61 11.47 20.67
C GLY A 9 -3.31 10.94 19.26
N LEU A 10 -2.03 10.85 18.93
CA LEU A 10 -1.48 10.20 17.74
C LEU A 10 -0.76 8.90 18.11
N SER A 11 -1.28 8.17 19.10
CA SER A 11 -0.64 6.92 19.55
C SER A 11 -1.40 5.65 19.16
N SER A 12 -2.68 5.70 18.78
CA SER A 12 -3.45 4.46 18.60
C SER A 12 -3.40 3.84 17.19
N ALA A 13 -2.89 4.55 16.17
CA ALA A 13 -2.82 4.02 14.80
C ALA A 13 -1.47 3.32 14.49
N GLY A 14 -0.36 3.84 15.04
CA GLY A 14 0.97 3.26 14.85
C GLY A 14 1.26 2.03 15.71
N GLU A 15 0.63 1.92 16.89
CA GLU A 15 0.92 0.87 17.85
C GLU A 15 0.22 -0.46 17.56
N ARG A 16 -0.91 -0.44 16.84
CA ARG A 16 -1.60 -1.68 16.41
C ARG A 16 -0.77 -2.54 15.45
N ASN A 17 0.28 -1.99 14.84
CA ASN A 17 1.13 -2.72 13.90
C ASN A 17 2.37 -3.38 14.56
N ARG A 18 2.73 -3.01 15.80
CA ARG A 18 3.85 -3.66 16.52
C ARG A 18 3.48 -4.99 17.16
N GLN A 19 2.20 -5.38 17.15
CA GLN A 19 1.69 -6.47 17.97
C GLN A 19 1.47 -7.80 17.24
N ALA A 20 1.79 -7.90 15.95
CA ALA A 20 1.78 -9.18 15.24
C ALA A 20 3.17 -9.84 15.30
N SER A 21 3.53 -10.35 16.48
CA SER A 21 4.72 -11.19 16.77
C SER A 21 6.09 -10.51 16.64
N GLY A 22 7.03 -10.82 17.54
CA GLY A 22 8.42 -10.32 17.52
C GLY A 22 9.27 -10.84 16.35
N ARG A 23 8.65 -11.11 15.21
CA ARG A 23 9.27 -11.61 13.98
C ARG A 23 9.39 -10.45 13.00
N GLY A 24 10.53 -10.38 12.30
CA GLY A 24 10.73 -9.42 11.22
C GLY A 24 9.71 -9.62 10.09
N PRO A 25 9.49 -8.59 9.25
CA PRO A 25 8.55 -8.70 8.13
C PRO A 25 8.94 -9.81 7.18
N GLU A 26 7.94 -10.49 6.64
CA GLU A 26 8.12 -11.60 5.72
C GLU A 26 7.65 -11.28 4.30
N ARG A 27 8.13 -12.05 3.33
CA ARG A 27 7.67 -11.98 1.94
C ARG A 27 6.13 -12.04 1.83
N GLU A 28 5.47 -12.81 2.69
CA GLU A 28 4.02 -12.90 2.74
C GLU A 28 3.35 -11.60 3.23
N ASP A 29 3.97 -10.88 4.17
CA ASP A 29 3.49 -9.57 4.61
C ASP A 29 3.54 -8.54 3.47
N ILE A 30 4.57 -8.63 2.61
CA ILE A 30 4.74 -7.76 1.45
C ILE A 30 3.67 -8.06 0.41
N ARG A 31 3.39 -9.36 0.14
CA ARG A 31 2.30 -9.77 -0.76
C ARG A 31 0.94 -9.30 -0.27
N ARG A 32 0.69 -9.38 1.04
CA ARG A 32 -0.56 -8.87 1.64
C ARG A 32 -0.70 -7.36 1.49
N GLU A 33 0.40 -6.62 1.66
CA GLU A 33 0.40 -5.17 1.47
C GLU A 33 0.20 -4.78 -0.01
N ALA A 34 0.82 -5.49 -0.94
CA ALA A 34 0.60 -5.30 -2.38
C ALA A 34 -0.88 -5.50 -2.74
N ALA A 35 -1.48 -6.60 -2.29
CA ALA A 35 -2.90 -6.89 -2.48
C ALA A 35 -3.80 -5.82 -1.85
N ARG A 36 -3.46 -5.33 -0.65
CA ARG A 36 -4.19 -4.24 0.02
C ARG A 36 -4.16 -2.96 -0.81
N ARG A 37 -2.99 -2.56 -1.32
CA ARG A 37 -2.83 -1.34 -2.14
C ARG A 37 -3.59 -1.46 -3.47
N LEU A 38 -3.53 -2.61 -4.13
CA LEU A 38 -4.29 -2.88 -5.35
C LEU A 38 -5.81 -2.87 -5.11
N SER A 39 -6.25 -3.39 -3.96
CA SER A 39 -7.67 -3.33 -3.56
C SER A 39 -8.15 -1.90 -3.30
N ALA A 40 -7.29 -1.06 -2.72
CA ALA A 40 -7.60 0.33 -2.41
C ALA A 40 -7.59 1.26 -3.64
N SER A 41 -7.01 0.86 -4.78
CA SER A 41 -6.88 1.73 -5.95
C SER A 41 -8.10 1.76 -6.87
N GLY A 42 -9.04 0.82 -6.72
CA GLY A 42 -10.15 0.64 -7.66
C GLY A 42 -9.84 -0.28 -8.86
N TYR A 43 -8.62 -0.84 -8.93
CA TYR A 43 -8.22 -1.82 -9.94
C TYR A 43 -9.22 -2.98 -10.06
N HIS A 44 -9.63 -3.61 -8.95
CA HIS A 44 -10.56 -4.73 -8.99
C HIS A 44 -11.91 -4.36 -9.59
N ARG A 45 -12.43 -3.17 -9.30
CA ARG A 45 -13.66 -2.67 -9.92
C ARG A 45 -13.47 -2.51 -11.42
N SER A 46 -12.37 -1.90 -11.85
CA SER A 46 -12.07 -1.75 -13.27
C SER A 46 -11.90 -3.11 -13.97
N ARG A 47 -11.34 -4.11 -13.29
CA ARG A 47 -11.16 -5.47 -13.81
C ARG A 47 -12.50 -6.19 -14.02
N ILE A 48 -13.45 -5.99 -13.11
CA ILE A 48 -14.82 -6.51 -13.25
C ILE A 48 -15.50 -5.85 -14.45
N MET A 49 -15.34 -4.54 -14.63
CA MET A 49 -15.92 -3.81 -15.75
C MET A 49 -15.29 -4.25 -17.10
N GLU A 50 -14.00 -4.53 -17.12
CA GLU A 50 -13.30 -5.10 -18.29
C GLU A 50 -13.84 -6.47 -18.67
N ALA A 51 -14.10 -7.35 -17.70
CA ALA A 51 -14.76 -8.63 -17.95
C ALA A 51 -16.20 -8.45 -18.50
N ALA A 52 -16.86 -7.33 -18.20
CA ALA A 52 -18.14 -6.93 -18.76
C ALA A 52 -18.03 -6.17 -20.10
N GLY A 53 -16.83 -6.04 -20.67
CA GLY A 53 -16.58 -5.42 -21.97
C GLY A 53 -16.26 -3.92 -21.94
N VAL A 54 -16.14 -3.31 -20.76
CA VAL A 54 -15.72 -1.91 -20.61
C VAL A 54 -14.20 -1.84 -20.47
N PRO A 55 -13.45 -1.26 -21.44
CA PRO A 55 -11.99 -1.29 -21.40
C PRO A 55 -11.41 -0.76 -20.09
N MET A 56 -10.41 -1.46 -19.54
CA MET A 56 -9.68 -0.98 -18.37
C MET A 56 -8.81 0.22 -18.75
N PRO A 57 -8.87 1.34 -18.00
CA PRO A 57 -7.92 2.44 -18.15
C PRO A 57 -6.47 1.94 -18.02
N PRO A 58 -5.55 2.31 -18.95
CA PRO A 58 -4.16 1.88 -18.91
C PRO A 58 -3.46 2.17 -17.57
N ALA A 59 -3.84 3.26 -16.91
CA ALA A 59 -3.33 3.63 -15.59
C ALA A 59 -3.49 2.50 -14.56
N PHE A 60 -4.64 1.80 -14.54
CA PHE A 60 -4.86 0.69 -13.63
C PHE A 60 -4.03 -0.54 -13.99
N GLN A 61 -3.82 -0.82 -15.28
CA GLN A 61 -2.95 -1.90 -15.74
C GLN A 61 -1.49 -1.64 -15.33
N TYR A 62 -0.99 -0.44 -15.59
CA TYR A 62 0.37 -0.04 -15.23
C TYR A 62 0.57 0.00 -13.73
N PHE A 63 -0.42 0.51 -12.97
CA PHE A 63 -0.35 0.53 -11.52
C PHE A 63 -0.25 -0.88 -10.92
N ALA A 64 -1.04 -1.84 -11.42
CA ALA A 64 -0.94 -3.23 -10.98
C ALA A 64 0.46 -3.81 -11.23
N MET A 65 1.00 -3.61 -12.43
CA MET A 65 2.36 -4.04 -12.79
C MET A 65 3.42 -3.40 -11.89
N GLN A 66 3.30 -2.10 -11.57
CA GLN A 66 4.24 -1.41 -10.68
C GLN A 66 4.14 -1.92 -9.24
N ILE A 67 2.95 -2.24 -8.75
CA ILE A 67 2.74 -2.83 -7.42
C ILE A 67 3.44 -4.19 -7.33
N ASP A 68 3.28 -5.05 -8.34
CA ASP A 68 3.92 -6.36 -8.37
C ASP A 68 5.46 -6.22 -8.42
N PHE A 69 5.96 -5.31 -9.25
CA PHE A 69 7.39 -5.02 -9.32
C PHE A 69 7.96 -4.52 -7.99
N ALA A 70 7.26 -3.59 -7.33
CA ALA A 70 7.67 -3.06 -6.03
C ALA A 70 7.68 -4.17 -4.96
N ALA A 71 6.65 -5.02 -4.92
CA ALA A 71 6.58 -6.16 -4.00
C ALA A 71 7.78 -7.10 -4.18
N ASP A 72 8.10 -7.46 -5.42
CA ASP A 72 9.26 -8.29 -5.75
C ASP A 72 10.59 -7.62 -5.36
N ALA A 73 10.73 -6.31 -5.60
CA ALA A 73 11.92 -5.56 -5.23
C ALA A 73 12.12 -5.50 -3.71
N ILE A 74 11.07 -5.19 -2.95
CA ILE A 74 11.11 -5.17 -1.48
C ILE A 74 11.46 -6.56 -0.93
N CYS A 75 10.90 -7.62 -1.52
CA CYS A 75 11.20 -9.00 -1.13
C CYS A 75 12.66 -9.42 -1.35
N ARG A 76 13.44 -8.68 -2.16
CA ARG A 76 14.88 -8.95 -2.38
C ARG A 76 15.78 -8.24 -1.37
N LEU A 77 15.24 -7.33 -0.56
CA LEU A 77 15.99 -6.66 0.50
C LEU A 77 16.25 -7.61 1.67
N ASP A 78 17.46 -7.59 2.20
CA ASP A 78 17.87 -8.39 3.36
C ASP A 78 18.62 -7.50 4.39
N PRO A 79 18.04 -7.23 5.57
CA PRO A 79 16.69 -7.65 5.99
C PRO A 79 15.59 -6.86 5.27
N ILE A 80 14.39 -7.44 5.20
CA ILE A 80 13.20 -6.72 4.73
C ILE A 80 12.92 -5.53 5.66
N PRO A 81 12.72 -4.30 5.13
CA PRO A 81 12.50 -3.12 5.96
C PRO A 81 11.27 -3.25 6.88
N ALA A 82 11.43 -2.93 8.16
CA ALA A 82 10.35 -2.96 9.15
C ALA A 82 9.19 -1.99 8.80
N ASP A 83 9.51 -0.94 8.06
CA ASP A 83 8.60 0.10 7.59
C ASP A 83 8.18 -0.11 6.12
N PHE A 84 8.26 -1.34 5.60
CA PHE A 84 7.93 -1.65 4.19
C PHE A 84 6.57 -1.12 3.72
N ARG A 85 5.62 -0.83 4.61
CA ARG A 85 4.31 -0.24 4.28
C ARG A 85 4.39 1.26 3.93
N SER A 86 5.54 1.90 4.14
CA SER A 86 5.78 3.30 3.81
C SER A 86 5.62 3.56 2.30
N ASP A 87 4.98 4.66 1.95
CA ASP A 87 4.80 5.09 0.56
C ASP A 87 6.11 5.33 -0.21
N LEU A 88 7.25 5.38 0.49
CA LEU A 88 8.57 5.45 -0.15
C LEU A 88 8.88 4.23 -1.02
N TYR A 89 8.30 3.07 -0.70
CA TYR A 89 8.57 1.81 -1.39
C TYR A 89 7.56 1.46 -2.48
N TRP A 90 6.43 2.17 -2.56
CA TRP A 90 5.29 1.77 -3.38
C TRP A 90 4.91 2.86 -4.37
N PRO A 91 4.47 2.48 -5.59
CA PRO A 91 3.93 3.44 -6.55
C PRO A 91 2.67 4.10 -6.00
N LYS A 92 2.41 5.32 -6.49
CA LYS A 92 1.15 6.04 -6.30
C LYS A 92 0.45 6.13 -7.65
N LEU A 93 -0.87 6.04 -7.61
CA LEU A 93 -1.67 6.35 -8.78
C LEU A 93 -1.71 7.88 -8.89
N ASP A 94 -1.20 8.42 -9.99
CA ASP A 94 -1.26 9.87 -10.20
C ASP A 94 -2.71 10.29 -10.47
N ASP A 95 -3.20 11.31 -9.77
CA ASP A 95 -4.57 11.81 -9.91
C ASP A 95 -4.89 12.26 -11.35
N ALA A 96 -3.86 12.67 -12.11
CA ALA A 96 -3.96 13.07 -13.51
C ALA A 96 -4.35 11.92 -14.46
N ALA A 97 -4.21 10.66 -14.04
CA ALA A 97 -4.58 9.48 -14.83
C ALA A 97 -6.03 9.00 -14.58
N THR A 98 -6.74 9.64 -13.65
CA THR A 98 -8.11 9.29 -13.24
C THR A 98 -9.16 10.39 -13.53
N ALA A 99 -8.74 11.51 -14.14
CA ALA A 99 -9.61 12.59 -14.63
C ALA A 99 -9.96 12.38 -16.11
#